data_AF-A0A7X3IBR9-F1
#
_entry.id   AF-A0A7X3IBR9-F1
#
_cell.length_a   1.000
_cell.length_b   1.000
_cell.length_c   1.000
_cell.angle_alpha   90.00
_cell.angle_beta   90.00
_cell.angle_gamma   90.00
#
_symmetry.space_group_name_H-M   'P 1'
#
loop_
_entity.id
_entity.type
_entity.pdbx_description
1 polymer ?
#
loop_
_entity_poly.entity_id
_entity_poly.type
_entity_poly.pdbx_seq_one_letter_code
_entity_poly.pdbx_strand_id
1 'polypeptide(L)'
;MTDEPILPVNVTISAEAWDEIGCIRHIWDSQFEDKADVPVISWGRTILNDGRSWSHVVVSFFSVSERQRIAYGIQMLSGREVVFNTVPEFYNLFAGKVLRFAPSKLFFLAPN
;
A
#
# COMPACT_ATOMS: atom_id res chain seq x y z
N MET A 1 2.04 -2.46 -27.34
CA MET A 1 1.87 -2.74 -25.91
C MET A 1 2.34 -1.49 -25.20
N THR A 2 1.43 -0.78 -24.53
CA THR A 2 1.78 0.37 -23.71
C THR A 2 2.45 -0.16 -22.46
N ASP A 3 3.77 0.04 -22.37
CA ASP A 3 4.52 -0.11 -21.12
C ASP A 3 3.99 0.96 -20.15
N GLU A 4 2.87 0.67 -19.48
CA GLU A 4 2.42 1.50 -18.36
C GLU A 4 3.52 1.51 -17.30
N PRO A 5 3.89 2.69 -16.76
CA PRO A 5 4.99 2.75 -15.83
C PRO A 5 4.60 2.01 -14.56
N ILE A 6 5.25 0.86 -14.33
CA ILE A 6 5.67 0.43 -12.99
C ILE A 6 6.12 1.69 -12.27
N LEU A 7 5.60 1.96 -11.06
CA LEU A 7 5.91 3.18 -10.33
C LEU A 7 7.43 3.43 -10.44
N PRO A 8 7.88 4.60 -10.97
CA PRO A 8 9.31 4.91 -11.12
C PRO A 8 9.95 5.24 -9.76
N VAL A 9 9.48 4.60 -8.70
CA VAL A 9 9.57 5.10 -7.34
C VAL A 9 10.45 4.16 -6.54
N ASN A 10 11.64 4.65 -6.26
CA ASN A 10 12.58 4.18 -5.24
C ASN A 10 12.03 4.35 -3.81
N VAL A 11 10.79 3.92 -3.55
CA VAL A 11 10.20 3.86 -2.21
C VAL A 11 10.66 2.58 -1.53
N THR A 12 10.94 2.62 -0.24
CA THR A 12 11.19 1.42 0.57
C THR A 12 10.11 1.29 1.64
N ILE A 13 9.94 0.09 2.20
CA ILE A 13 9.02 -0.15 3.31
C ILE A 13 9.87 -0.64 4.48
N SER A 14 9.76 0.08 5.60
CA SER A 14 10.47 -0.28 6.83
C SER A 14 10.02 -1.65 7.38
N ALA A 15 10.86 -2.26 8.21
CA ALA A 15 10.53 -3.53 8.86
C ALA A 15 9.26 -3.42 9.71
N GLU A 16 9.11 -2.33 10.46
CA GLU A 16 7.94 -2.11 11.32
C GLU A 16 6.66 -1.96 10.51
N ALA A 17 6.72 -1.32 9.34
CA ALA A 17 5.58 -1.26 8.43
C ALA A 17 5.24 -2.64 7.86
N TRP A 18 6.25 -3.44 7.53
CA TRP A 18 6.03 -4.82 7.07
C TRP A 18 5.42 -5.71 8.14
N ASP A 19 5.82 -5.57 9.39
CA ASP A 19 5.27 -6.31 10.52
C ASP A 19 3.79 -5.97 10.70
N GLU A 20 3.44 -4.68 10.67
CA GLU A 20 2.05 -4.25 10.77
C GLU A 20 1.20 -4.74 9.58
N ILE A 21 1.73 -4.69 8.35
CA ILE A 21 1.06 -5.29 7.18
C ILE A 21 0.78 -6.77 7.44
N GLY A 22 1.73 -7.51 8.02
CA GLY A 22 1.54 -8.90 8.43
C GLY A 22 0.42 -9.06 9.47
N CYS A 23 0.35 -8.18 10.47
CA CYS A 23 -0.74 -8.18 11.45
C CYS A 23 -2.11 -7.92 10.81
N ILE A 24 -2.23 -6.92 9.93
CA ILE A 24 -3.49 -6.62 9.24
C ILE A 24 -3.91 -7.79 8.35
N ARG A 25 -2.97 -8.41 7.64
CA ARG A 25 -3.21 -9.63 6.86
C ARG A 25 -3.76 -10.75 7.74
N HIS A 26 -3.13 -11.01 8.88
CA HIS A 26 -3.58 -12.04 9.80
C HIS A 26 -5.02 -11.80 10.30
N ILE A 27 -5.35 -10.55 10.62
CA ILE A 27 -6.70 -10.15 11.01
C ILE A 27 -7.69 -10.38 9.85
N TRP A 28 -7.36 -9.98 8.63
CA TRP A 28 -8.18 -10.22 7.45
C TRP A 28 -8.44 -11.72 7.25
N ASP A 29 -7.38 -12.52 7.24
CA ASP A 29 -7.43 -13.96 7.02
C ASP A 29 -8.22 -14.69 8.11
N SER A 30 -8.35 -14.11 9.30
CA SER A 30 -9.21 -14.65 10.37
C SER A 30 -10.70 -14.37 10.18
N GLN A 31 -11.05 -13.31 9.43
CA GLN A 31 -12.42 -12.83 9.28
C GLN A 31 -13.06 -13.26 7.95
N PHE A 32 -12.27 -13.40 6.90
CA PHE A 32 -12.76 -13.64 5.55
C PHE A 32 -12.31 -15.01 5.04
N GLU A 33 -13.17 -15.68 4.27
CA GLU A 33 -12.83 -16.93 3.58
C GLU A 33 -11.82 -16.67 2.46
N ASP A 34 -12.05 -15.62 1.67
CA ASP A 34 -11.13 -15.16 0.62
C ASP A 34 -9.96 -14.39 1.26
N LYS A 35 -8.80 -15.03 1.27
CA LYS A 35 -7.62 -14.59 1.99
C LYS A 35 -6.98 -13.39 1.32
N ALA A 36 -6.31 -12.57 2.13
CA ALA A 36 -5.47 -11.49 1.63
C ALA A 36 -4.27 -12.09 0.89
N ASP A 37 -3.95 -11.53 -0.27
CA ASP A 37 -2.86 -11.98 -1.13
C ASP A 37 -1.74 -10.94 -1.21
N VAL A 38 -1.98 -9.86 -1.95
CA VAL A 38 -0.98 -8.81 -2.21
C VAL A 38 -1.39 -7.51 -1.50
N PRO A 39 -0.50 -6.89 -0.70
CA PRO A 39 -0.76 -5.59 -0.12
C PRO A 39 -0.84 -4.50 -1.19
N VAL A 40 -1.79 -3.60 -1.01
CA VAL A 40 -2.03 -2.44 -1.87
C VAL A 40 -1.67 -1.19 -1.10
N ILE A 41 -0.79 -0.38 -1.66
CA ILE A 41 -0.33 0.88 -1.08
C ILE A 41 -0.88 2.01 -1.94
N SER A 42 -1.68 2.87 -1.32
CA SER A 42 -2.39 3.94 -2.01
C SER A 42 -2.18 5.27 -1.30
N TRP A 43 -2.33 6.38 -2.02
CA TRP A 43 -2.56 7.69 -1.40
C TRP A 43 -4.06 7.95 -1.33
N GLY A 44 -4.61 7.96 -0.11
CA GLY A 44 -6.04 8.12 0.14
C GLY A 44 -6.38 9.44 0.80
N ARG A 45 -7.67 9.83 0.72
CA ARG A 45 -8.24 10.93 1.49
C ARG A 45 -9.37 10.39 2.37
N THR A 46 -9.21 10.49 3.68
CA THR A 46 -10.31 10.23 4.62
C THR A 46 -11.15 11.50 4.76
N ILE A 47 -12.46 11.35 4.70
CA ILE A 47 -13.43 12.42 4.95
C ILE A 47 -14.39 11.89 6.02
N LEU A 48 -14.51 12.61 7.12
CA LEU A 48 -15.44 12.29 8.20
C LEU A 48 -16.80 12.94 7.96
N ASN A 49 -17.83 12.42 8.66
CA ASN A 49 -19.20 12.96 8.58
C ASN A 49 -19.31 14.43 9.03
N ASP A 50 -18.35 14.93 9.79
CA ASP A 50 -18.27 16.34 10.21
C ASP A 50 -17.52 17.24 9.21
N GLY A 51 -17.13 16.71 8.05
CA GLY A 51 -16.43 17.43 6.99
C GLY A 51 -14.91 17.54 7.18
N ARG A 52 -14.35 17.10 8.31
CA ARG A 52 -12.89 17.04 8.46
C ARG A 52 -12.32 16.02 7.47
N SER A 53 -11.19 16.37 6.87
CA SER A 53 -10.52 15.46 5.94
C SER A 53 -9.00 15.57 6.02
N TRP A 54 -8.33 14.48 5.71
CA TRP A 54 -6.87 14.44 5.60
C TRP A 54 -6.45 13.40 4.57
N SER A 55 -5.31 13.66 3.93
CA SER A 55 -4.68 12.73 3.02
C SER A 55 -3.56 11.98 3.71
N HIS A 56 -3.44 10.69 3.43
CA HIS A 56 -2.46 9.81 4.07
C HIS A 56 -2.23 8.56 3.19
N VAL A 57 -1.18 7.80 3.51
CA VAL A 57 -0.99 6.49 2.91
C VAL A 57 -2.00 5.52 3.51
N VAL A 58 -2.67 4.78 2.63
CA VAL A 58 -3.58 3.69 2.99
C VAL A 58 -2.94 2.38 2.56
N VAL A 59 -2.96 1.40 3.46
CA VAL A 59 -2.56 0.03 3.13
C VAL A 59 -3.77 -0.88 3.26
N SER A 60 -4.04 -1.64 2.21
CA SER A 60 -5.11 -2.65 2.13
C SER A 60 -4.58 -3.90 1.43
N PHE A 61 -5.45 -4.82 1.04
CA PHE A 61 -5.09 -6.03 0.31
C PHE A 61 -6.03 -6.25 -0.86
N PHE A 62 -5.50 -6.77 -1.97
CA PHE A 62 -6.29 -7.57 -2.88
C PHE A 62 -6.35 -9.00 -2.34
N SER A 63 -7.48 -9.66 -2.57
CA SER A 63 -7.65 -11.04 -2.15
C SER A 63 -7.08 -12.04 -3.17
N VAL A 64 -7.00 -13.31 -2.77
CA VAL A 64 -6.53 -14.40 -3.64
C VAL A 64 -7.38 -14.51 -4.90
N SER A 65 -8.70 -14.36 -4.80
CA SER A 65 -9.58 -14.42 -5.97
C SER A 65 -9.38 -13.25 -6.95
N GLU A 66 -8.81 -12.13 -6.50
CA GLU A 66 -8.55 -10.95 -7.32
C GLU A 66 -7.19 -10.97 -8.01
N ARG A 67 -6.27 -11.87 -7.62
CA ARG A 67 -4.87 -11.90 -8.08
C ARG A 67 -4.72 -11.82 -9.60
N GLN A 68 -5.52 -12.57 -10.36
CA GLN A 68 -5.42 -12.58 -11.82
C GLN A 68 -5.77 -11.22 -12.45
N ARG A 69 -6.66 -10.45 -11.81
CA ARG A 69 -7.10 -9.13 -12.30
C ARG A 69 -6.04 -8.05 -12.09
N ILE A 70 -5.12 -8.28 -11.15
CA ILE A 70 -4.10 -7.30 -10.75
C ILE A 70 -2.69 -7.70 -11.21
N ALA A 71 -2.52 -8.83 -11.92
CA ALA A 71 -1.22 -9.42 -12.22
C ALA A 71 -0.23 -8.43 -12.85
N TYR A 72 -0.71 -7.55 -13.73
CA TYR A 72 0.12 -6.53 -14.40
C TYR A 72 0.51 -5.34 -13.51
N GLY A 73 -0.17 -5.15 -12.38
CA GLY A 73 0.11 -4.09 -11.41
C GLY A 73 0.99 -4.55 -10.23
N ILE A 74 1.27 -5.85 -10.11
CA ILE A 74 2.13 -6.39 -9.04
C ILE A 74 3.59 -6.02 -9.34
N GLN A 75 4.24 -5.49 -8.31
CA GLN A 75 5.63 -5.06 -8.34
C GLN A 75 6.41 -5.76 -7.22
N MET A 76 7.70 -6.00 -7.45
CA MET A 76 8.59 -6.57 -6.45
C MET A 76 9.33 -5.45 -5.72
N LEU A 77 9.12 -5.34 -4.41
CA LEU A 77 9.83 -4.42 -3.55
C LEU A 77 10.60 -5.18 -2.48
N SER A 78 11.95 -5.16 -2.57
CA SER A 78 12.84 -5.87 -1.65
C SER A 78 12.46 -7.34 -1.45
N GLY A 79 12.08 -8.02 -2.54
CA GLY A 79 11.71 -9.45 -2.51
C GLY A 79 10.27 -9.73 -2.08
N ARG A 80 9.41 -8.72 -1.91
CA ARG A 80 7.98 -8.87 -1.57
C ARG A 80 7.09 -8.26 -2.64
N GLU A 81 5.97 -8.91 -2.93
CA GLU A 81 4.97 -8.40 -3.86
C GLU A 81 4.16 -7.26 -3.23
N VAL A 82 3.94 -6.20 -4.00
CA VAL A 82 3.09 -5.06 -3.65
C VAL A 82 2.37 -4.56 -4.89
N VAL A 83 1.20 -3.95 -4.71
CA VAL A 83 0.58 -3.09 -5.73
C VAL A 83 0.59 -1.67 -5.24
N PHE A 84 1.06 -0.74 -6.06
CA PHE A 84 0.85 0.67 -5.80
C PHE A 84 -0.35 1.18 -6.60
N ASN A 85 -1.43 1.46 -5.90
CA ASN A 85 -2.65 2.00 -6.50
C ASN A 85 -2.65 3.52 -6.31
N THR A 86 -2.02 4.23 -7.24
CA THR A 86 -1.89 5.68 -7.18
C THR A 86 -1.79 6.29 -8.58
N VAL A 87 -2.22 7.54 -8.72
CA VAL A 87 -2.14 8.29 -9.99
C VAL A 87 -0.82 9.06 -10.10
N PRO A 88 -0.36 9.41 -11.32
CA PRO A 88 0.92 10.09 -11.56
C PRO A 88 1.14 11.35 -10.70
N GLU A 89 0.09 12.11 -10.42
CA GLU A 89 0.11 13.33 -9.61
C GLU A 89 0.66 13.10 -8.19
N PHE A 90 0.55 11.87 -7.66
CA PHE A 90 0.99 11.51 -6.33
C PHE A 90 2.33 10.76 -6.30
N TYR A 91 2.95 10.48 -7.45
CA TYR A 91 4.21 9.71 -7.49
C TYR A 91 5.33 10.38 -6.68
N ASN A 92 5.41 11.70 -6.71
CA ASN A 92 6.40 12.48 -5.97
C ASN A 92 6.22 12.38 -4.44
N LEU A 93 5.05 11.98 -3.95
CA LEU A 93 4.86 11.76 -2.52
C LEU A 93 5.64 10.52 -2.05
N PHE A 94 5.73 9.49 -2.89
CA PHE A 94 6.42 8.23 -2.58
C PHE A 94 7.90 8.25 -2.97
N ALA A 95 8.29 9.05 -3.96
CA ALA A 95 9.65 9.05 -4.51
C ALA A 95 10.71 9.35 -3.44
N GLY A 96 11.67 8.44 -3.28
CA GLY A 96 12.77 8.51 -2.31
C GLY A 96 12.34 8.47 -0.84
N LYS A 97 11.10 8.02 -0.56
CA LYS A 97 10.58 7.91 0.81
C LYS A 97 10.63 6.48 1.32
N VAL A 98 10.51 6.37 2.64
CA VAL A 98 10.27 5.12 3.36
C VAL A 98 8.85 5.14 3.87
N LEU A 99 8.08 4.09 3.55
CA LEU A 99 6.83 3.80 4.23
C LEU A 99 7.14 3.23 5.61
N ARG A 100 6.71 3.96 6.64
CA ARG A 100 6.89 3.64 8.04
C ARG A 100 5.56 3.42 8.73
N PHE A 101 5.61 2.68 9.83
CA PHE A 101 4.48 2.53 10.73
C PHE A 101 4.87 2.94 12.15
N ALA A 102 3.95 3.63 12.83
CA ALA A 102 4.02 3.85 14.27
C ALA A 102 2.59 3.89 14.82
N PRO A 103 2.28 3.28 15.97
CA PRO A 103 0.90 3.23 16.49
C PRO A 103 0.21 4.59 16.60
N SER A 104 0.97 5.65 16.94
CA SER A 104 0.45 7.01 17.06
C SER A 104 0.25 7.74 15.73
N LYS A 105 0.77 7.21 14.62
CA LYS A 105 0.75 7.84 13.27
C LYS A 105 0.15 6.95 12.19
N LEU A 106 -0.07 5.67 12.48
CA LEU A 106 -0.38 4.63 11.50
C LEU A 106 0.71 4.57 10.42
N PHE A 107 0.33 4.33 9.16
CA PHE A 107 1.25 4.38 8.02
C PHE A 107 1.54 5.81 7.58
N PHE A 108 2.82 6.13 7.38
CA PHE A 108 3.25 7.44 6.91
C PHE A 108 4.54 7.36 6.08
N LEU A 109 4.77 8.38 5.25
CA LEU A 109 5.98 8.51 4.44
C LEU A 109 7.00 9.40 5.16
N ALA A 110 8.25 8.96 5.21
CA ALA A 110 9.37 9.71 5.76
C ALA A 110 10.54 9.75 4.77
N PRO A 111 11.45 10.74 4.85
CA PRO A 111 12.73 10.65 4.14
C PRO A 111 13.47 9.35 4.48
N ASN A 112 14.20 8.81 3.49
CA ASN A 112 15.13 7.69 3.68
C ASN A 112 16.31 8.08 4.59
#